data_AF-A0A3D1LY84-F1
#
_entry.id   AF-A0A3D1LY84-F1
#
_cell.length_a   1.000
_cell.length_b   1.000
_cell.length_c   1.000
_cell.angle_alpha   90.00
_cell.angle_beta   90.00
_cell.angle_gamma   90.00
#
_symmetry.space_group_name_H-M   'P 1'
#
loop_
_entity.id
_entity.type
_entity.pdbx_description
1 polymer ?
#
loop_
_entity_poly.entity_id
_entity_poly.type
_entity_poly.pdbx_seq_one_letter_code
_entity_poly.pdbx_strand_id
1 'polypeptide(L)'
;MTSGDTHNSIVVKIPQSAVSVSHMSNLLRVLQATVREISSSQLNELYPAGLPILVANFEASKDQTTIRMSFGDSINRSSNAIVGTTTNSFDVFMSMYVDFLNQDAQSDLWGGKLVNQNARLGKGVERRFVQVTGILKKIPGTRMTVSELSILFNENGFGVS
;
A
#
# COMPACT_ATOMS: atom_id res chain seq x y z
N MET A 1 -11.90 -4.16 17.48
CA MET A 1 -10.85 -3.51 16.68
C MET A 1 -10.59 -2.16 17.31
N THR A 2 -9.49 -2.02 18.04
CA THR A 2 -9.08 -0.76 18.67
C THR A 2 -8.32 0.08 17.66
N SER A 3 -8.62 1.38 17.60
CA SER A 3 -8.13 2.35 16.61
C SER A 3 -6.59 2.48 16.50
N GLY A 4 -5.82 1.87 17.40
CA GLY A 4 -4.35 1.85 17.35
C GLY A 4 -3.71 0.91 16.31
N ASP A 5 -4.46 -0.04 15.74
CA ASP A 5 -3.90 -1.07 14.82
C ASP A 5 -3.80 -0.62 13.34
N THR A 6 -4.46 0.47 12.95
CA THR A 6 -4.58 0.89 11.54
C THR A 6 -3.40 1.71 11.05
N HIS A 7 -2.70 2.44 11.93
CA HIS A 7 -1.55 3.25 11.52
C HIS A 7 -0.30 2.44 11.15
N ASN A 8 -0.23 1.21 11.64
CA ASN A 8 0.95 0.35 11.51
C ASN A 8 0.77 -0.76 10.48
N SER A 9 -0.28 -0.65 9.66
CA SER A 9 -0.55 -1.62 8.63
C SER A 9 -1.20 -1.03 7.39
N ILE A 10 -0.88 -1.60 6.23
CA ILE A 10 -1.72 -1.49 5.04
C ILE A 10 -2.74 -2.61 5.12
N VAL A 11 -4.02 -2.25 5.07
CA VAL A 11 -5.14 -3.20 4.99
C VAL A 11 -5.71 -3.15 3.58
N VAL A 12 -5.65 -4.28 2.86
CA VAL A 12 -6.29 -4.44 1.55
C VAL A 12 -7.45 -5.41 1.67
N LYS A 13 -8.63 -4.92 1.35
CA LYS A 13 -9.90 -5.63 1.39
C LYS A 13 -10.37 -5.91 -0.03
N ILE A 14 -10.55 -7.18 -0.37
CA ILE A 14 -10.77 -7.66 -1.73
C ILE A 14 -12.06 -8.49 -1.77
N PRO A 15 -13.04 -8.19 -2.64
CA PRO A 15 -14.22 -9.04 -2.81
C PRO A 15 -13.84 -10.47 -3.23
N GLN A 16 -14.37 -11.49 -2.55
CA GLN A 16 -13.91 -12.89 -2.68
C GLN A 16 -14.18 -13.48 -4.09
N SER A 17 -15.17 -12.95 -4.80
CA SER A 17 -15.56 -13.39 -6.14
C SER A 17 -14.57 -13.03 -7.26
N ALA A 18 -13.54 -12.20 -6.97
CA ALA A 18 -12.88 -11.43 -8.03
C ALA A 18 -11.39 -11.72 -8.26
N VAL A 19 -10.72 -12.62 -7.52
CA VAL A 19 -9.24 -12.67 -7.55
C VAL A 19 -8.65 -14.06 -7.76
N SER A 20 -7.95 -14.24 -8.88
CA SER A 20 -7.08 -15.39 -9.09
C SER A 20 -5.85 -15.33 -8.18
N VAL A 21 -5.30 -16.49 -7.82
CA VAL A 21 -4.07 -16.60 -7.03
C VAL A 21 -2.90 -15.84 -7.66
N SER A 22 -2.84 -15.78 -9.00
CA SER A 22 -1.82 -15.03 -9.73
C SER A 22 -1.93 -13.51 -9.52
N HIS A 23 -3.14 -12.94 -9.54
CA HIS A 23 -3.37 -11.53 -9.28
C HIS A 23 -3.01 -11.18 -7.83
N MET A 24 -3.42 -12.02 -6.88
CA MET A 24 -3.07 -11.87 -5.47
C MET A 24 -1.55 -11.88 -5.25
N SER A 25 -0.84 -12.86 -5.82
CA SER A 25 0.61 -12.97 -5.72
C SER A 25 1.33 -11.74 -6.30
N ASN A 26 0.84 -11.23 -7.44
CA ASN A 26 1.41 -10.05 -8.06
C ASN A 26 1.18 -8.79 -7.20
N LEU A 27 -0.03 -8.61 -6.66
CA LEU A 27 -0.36 -7.50 -5.77
C LEU A 27 0.58 -7.45 -4.57
N LEU A 28 0.76 -8.59 -3.89
CA LEU A 28 1.62 -8.70 -2.72
C LEU A 28 3.07 -8.35 -3.05
N ARG A 29 3.60 -8.85 -4.17
CA ARG A 29 4.98 -8.56 -4.60
C ARG A 29 5.18 -7.07 -4.89
N VAL A 30 4.25 -6.45 -5.62
CA VAL A 30 4.37 -5.03 -5.96
C VAL A 30 4.22 -4.16 -4.71
N LEU A 31 3.24 -4.43 -3.84
CA LEU A 31 3.07 -3.69 -2.58
C LEU A 31 4.29 -3.83 -1.68
N GLN A 32 4.79 -5.06 -1.47
CA GLN A 32 5.99 -5.29 -0.69
C GLN A 32 7.20 -4.52 -1.23
N ALA A 33 7.43 -4.56 -2.54
CA ALA A 33 8.56 -3.87 -3.13
C ALA A 33 8.41 -2.34 -3.08
N THR A 34 7.18 -1.82 -3.17
CA THR A 34 6.90 -0.38 -3.08
C THR A 34 7.14 0.14 -1.68
N VAL A 35 6.56 -0.52 -0.68
CA VAL A 35 6.76 -0.18 0.73
C VAL A 35 8.25 -0.29 1.07
N ARG A 36 8.94 -1.36 0.66
CA ARG A 36 10.38 -1.51 0.91
C ARG A 36 11.18 -0.37 0.30
N GLU A 37 10.85 0.09 -0.90
CA GLU A 37 11.57 1.19 -1.55
C GLU A 37 11.38 2.51 -0.79
N ILE A 38 10.15 2.84 -0.41
CA ILE A 38 9.82 4.05 0.36
C ILE A 38 10.46 4.02 1.75
N SER A 39 10.42 2.86 2.41
CA SER A 39 10.92 2.70 3.77
C SER A 39 12.43 2.44 3.84
N SER A 40 13.11 2.19 2.72
CA SER A 40 14.49 1.66 2.72
C SER A 40 15.50 2.55 3.46
N SER A 41 15.48 3.86 3.23
CA SER A 41 16.38 4.79 3.93
C SER A 41 16.10 4.81 5.43
N GLN A 42 14.83 4.97 5.80
CA GLN A 42 14.41 5.08 7.20
C GLN A 42 14.63 3.78 7.99
N LEU A 43 14.34 2.61 7.40
CA LEU A 43 14.50 1.32 8.07
C LEU A 43 15.97 0.91 8.21
N ASN A 44 16.82 1.25 7.23
CA ASN A 44 18.25 0.97 7.30
C ASN A 44 18.94 1.80 8.40
N GLU A 45 18.50 3.06 8.61
CA GLU A 45 19.02 3.91 9.68
C GLU A 45 18.57 3.43 11.08
N LEU A 46 17.31 3.03 11.22
CA LEU A 46 16.72 2.66 12.51
C LEU A 46 17.04 1.22 12.95
N TYR A 47 17.27 0.31 12.01
CA TYR A 47 17.46 -1.12 12.30
C TYR A 47 18.72 -1.72 11.65
N PRO A 48 19.92 -1.25 12.03
CA PRO A 48 21.19 -1.69 11.44
C PRO A 48 21.56 -3.15 11.76
N ALA A 49 21.00 -3.73 12.84
CA ALA A 49 21.35 -5.07 13.34
C ALA A 49 20.35 -6.18 12.93
N GLY A 50 19.24 -5.84 12.27
CA GLY A 50 18.23 -6.81 11.87
C GLY A 50 17.07 -6.12 11.16
N LEU A 51 16.96 -6.31 9.86
CA LEU A 51 15.98 -5.59 9.05
C LEU A 51 14.55 -6.04 9.42
N PRO A 52 13.62 -5.11 9.67
CA PRO A 52 12.22 -5.45 9.89
C PRO A 52 11.67 -6.20 8.66
N ILE A 53 10.95 -7.29 8.91
CA ILE A 53 10.31 -8.08 7.86
C ILE A 53 8.89 -7.57 7.62
N LEU A 54 8.48 -7.50 6.35
CA LEU A 54 7.09 -7.22 6.02
C LEU A 54 6.29 -8.52 6.16
N VAL A 55 5.37 -8.56 7.12
CA VAL A 55 4.48 -9.69 7.39
C VAL A 55 3.12 -9.40 6.77
N ALA A 56 2.55 -10.39 6.10
CA ALA A 56 1.19 -10.33 5.55
C ALA A 56 0.31 -11.39 6.20
N ASN A 57 -0.76 -10.95 6.87
CA ASN A 57 -1.80 -11.81 7.44
C ASN A 57 -3.02 -11.82 6.52
N PHE A 58 -3.62 -12.98 6.36
CA PHE A 58 -4.77 -13.19 5.48
C PHE A 58 -5.95 -13.68 6.29
N GLU A 59 -7.08 -13.00 6.16
CA GLU A 59 -8.36 -13.38 6.75
C GLU A 59 -9.38 -13.46 5.63
N ALA A 60 -9.93 -14.66 5.41
CA ALA A 60 -10.99 -14.87 4.45
C ALA A 60 -12.35 -14.94 5.18
N SER A 61 -13.29 -14.13 4.73
CA SER A 61 -14.72 -14.24 5.07
C SER A 61 -15.52 -14.63 3.83
N LYS A 62 -16.82 -14.87 4.00
CA LYS A 62 -17.73 -15.32 2.94
C LYS A 62 -17.78 -14.40 1.71
N ASP A 63 -17.51 -13.10 1.90
CA ASP A 63 -17.68 -12.10 0.84
C ASP A 63 -16.38 -11.35 0.53
N GLN A 64 -15.35 -11.50 1.36
CA GLN A 64 -14.14 -10.69 1.29
C GLN A 64 -12.90 -11.41 1.81
N THR A 65 -11.79 -11.22 1.10
CA THR A 65 -10.44 -11.51 1.60
C THR A 65 -9.82 -10.21 2.12
N THR A 66 -9.39 -10.22 3.38
CA THR A 66 -8.62 -9.14 3.99
C THR A 66 -7.16 -9.54 4.06
N ILE A 67 -6.30 -8.67 3.54
CA ILE A 67 -4.84 -8.75 3.65
C ILE A 67 -4.42 -7.63 4.58
N ARG A 68 -3.71 -7.96 5.65
CA ARG A 68 -3.10 -6.97 6.54
C ARG A 68 -1.59 -7.11 6.44
N MET A 69 -0.92 -6.06 5.99
CA MET A 69 0.53 -5.99 5.92
C MET A 69 1.08 -5.07 6.99
N SER A 70 2.04 -5.55 7.77
CA SER A 70 2.69 -4.80 8.86
C SER A 70 4.16 -5.21 8.94
N PHE A 71 5.00 -4.32 9.44
CA PHE A 71 6.37 -4.70 9.76
C PHE A 71 6.43 -5.44 11.10
N GLY A 72 7.26 -6.47 11.17
CA GLY A 72 7.52 -7.25 12.38
C GLY A 72 9.01 -7.61 12.52
N ASP A 73 9.38 -8.10 13.70
CA ASP A 73 10.75 -8.51 14.00
C ASP A 73 10.99 -9.93 13.47
N SER A 74 12.14 -10.12 12.83
CA SER A 74 12.57 -11.42 12.30
C SER A 74 12.74 -12.49 13.38
N ILE A 75 13.07 -12.10 14.62
CA ILE A 75 13.31 -12.99 15.76
C ILE A 75 12.05 -13.14 16.60
N ASN A 76 11.35 -12.03 16.89
CA ASN A 76 10.11 -12.05 17.67
C ASN A 76 8.97 -11.37 16.91
N ARG A 77 8.27 -12.13 16.06
CA ARG A 77 7.22 -11.63 15.16
C ARG A 77 6.07 -10.89 15.85
N SER A 78 5.92 -11.02 17.18
CA SER A 78 4.92 -10.34 18.00
C SER A 78 5.50 -9.17 18.83
N SER A 79 6.75 -8.79 18.65
CA SER A 79 7.36 -7.69 19.40
C SER A 79 6.85 -6.34 18.88
N ASN A 80 6.21 -5.58 19.78
CA ASN A 80 5.64 -4.26 19.52
C ASN A 80 6.70 -3.16 19.30
N ALA A 81 8.00 -3.49 19.28
CA ALA A 81 9.08 -2.50 19.20
C ALA A 81 9.19 -1.83 17.82
N ILE A 82 8.82 -2.53 16.75
CA ILE A 82 8.86 -2.00 15.37
C ILE A 82 7.65 -1.11 15.06
N VAL A 83 6.57 -1.28 15.83
CA VAL A 83 5.25 -0.69 15.61
C VAL A 83 5.28 0.84 15.66
N GLY A 84 6.11 1.47 16.49
CA GLY A 84 6.14 2.94 16.65
C GLY A 84 6.95 3.71 15.58
N THR A 85 7.85 3.05 14.85
CA THR A 85 8.70 3.70 13.82
C THR A 85 8.24 3.40 12.40
N THR A 86 7.51 2.29 12.19
CA THR A 86 6.96 1.93 10.88
C THR A 86 5.63 2.60 10.56
N THR A 87 4.99 3.20 11.57
CA THR A 87 3.79 4.03 11.43
C THR A 87 3.95 5.04 10.29
N ASN A 88 5.08 5.73 10.28
CA ASN A 88 5.36 6.78 9.31
C ASN A 88 5.50 6.23 7.87
N SER A 89 6.02 5.02 7.70
CA SER A 89 6.27 4.46 6.36
C SER A 89 4.99 4.15 5.59
N PHE A 90 3.97 3.60 6.26
CA PHE A 90 2.70 3.30 5.60
C PHE A 90 1.88 4.57 5.35
N ASP A 91 1.89 5.52 6.29
CA ASP A 91 1.26 6.82 6.09
C ASP A 91 1.92 7.60 4.94
N VAL A 92 3.24 7.62 4.87
CA VAL A 92 4.00 8.22 3.76
C VAL A 92 3.69 7.52 2.44
N PHE A 93 3.69 6.18 2.42
CA PHE A 93 3.27 5.42 1.23
C PHE A 93 1.88 5.86 0.77
N MET A 94 0.92 5.92 1.69
CA MET A 94 -0.47 6.21 1.36
C MET A 94 -0.65 7.65 0.88
N SER A 95 0.00 8.62 1.53
CA SER A 95 0.01 10.01 1.11
C SER A 95 0.60 10.16 -0.30
N MET A 96 1.78 9.60 -0.54
CA MET A 96 2.44 9.65 -1.85
C MET A 96 1.61 8.98 -2.94
N TYR A 97 0.89 7.90 -2.59
CA TYR A 97 0.06 7.18 -3.54
C TYR A 97 -1.22 7.94 -3.88
N VAL A 98 -1.86 8.60 -2.91
CA VAL A 98 -3.00 9.49 -3.18
C VAL A 98 -2.59 10.68 -4.05
N ASP A 99 -1.44 11.30 -3.77
CA ASP A 99 -0.91 12.39 -4.60
C ASP A 99 -0.70 11.94 -6.04
N PHE A 100 -0.10 10.76 -6.24
CA PHE A 100 0.08 10.15 -7.54
C PHE A 100 -1.26 9.92 -8.27
N LEU A 101 -2.25 9.33 -7.60
CA LEU A 101 -3.56 9.05 -8.17
C LEU A 101 -4.31 10.33 -8.56
N ASN A 102 -4.26 11.37 -7.74
CA ASN A 102 -4.92 12.65 -8.01
C ASN A 102 -4.29 13.37 -9.21
N GLN A 103 -2.97 13.32 -9.36
CA GLN A 103 -2.28 13.89 -10.52
C GLN A 103 -2.58 13.12 -11.81
N ASP A 104 -2.64 11.78 -11.75
CA ASP A 104 -3.02 10.93 -12.87
C ASP A 104 -4.44 11.28 -13.35
N ALA A 105 -5.40 11.36 -12.41
CA ALA A 105 -6.78 11.77 -12.70
C ALA A 105 -6.87 13.18 -13.30
N GLN A 106 -6.07 14.13 -12.80
CA GLN A 106 -5.99 15.47 -13.38
C GLN A 106 -5.40 15.44 -14.80
N SER A 107 -4.35 14.66 -15.05
CA SER A 107 -3.76 14.57 -16.38
C SER A 107 -4.72 14.00 -17.43
N ASP A 108 -5.57 13.06 -17.02
CA ASP A 108 -6.61 12.46 -17.86
C ASP A 108 -7.72 13.48 -18.20
N LEU A 109 -8.12 14.32 -17.24
CA LEU A 109 -9.11 15.38 -17.43
C LEU A 109 -8.65 16.51 -18.35
N TRP A 110 -7.34 16.80 -18.38
CA TRP A 110 -6.79 17.95 -19.12
C TRP A 110 -6.05 17.55 -20.41
N GLY A 111 -6.11 16.29 -20.83
CA GLY A 111 -5.62 15.83 -22.14
C GLY A 111 -4.11 16.00 -22.36
N GLY A 112 -3.34 16.16 -21.29
CA GLY A 112 -1.90 16.45 -21.36
C GLY A 112 -1.16 15.97 -20.12
N LYS A 113 0.09 15.53 -20.30
CA LYS A 113 1.02 15.31 -19.19
C LYS A 113 1.23 16.64 -18.47
N LEU A 114 0.50 16.86 -17.37
CA LEU A 114 0.80 17.95 -16.43
C LEU A 114 2.29 17.88 -16.11
N VAL A 115 2.98 19.01 -16.24
CA VAL A 115 4.41 19.13 -16.02
C VAL A 115 4.75 18.52 -14.66
N ASN A 116 5.69 17.57 -14.73
CA ASN A 116 5.97 16.56 -13.74
C ASN A 116 6.26 17.15 -12.35
N GLN A 117 5.26 17.18 -11.45
CA GLN A 117 5.51 17.47 -10.02
C GLN A 117 6.20 16.29 -9.30
N ASN A 118 6.43 15.16 -10.01
CA ASN A 118 7.17 13.99 -9.52
C ASN A 118 8.68 14.22 -9.33
N ALA A 119 9.19 15.46 -9.32
CA ALA A 119 10.55 15.71 -8.86
C ALA A 119 10.79 15.19 -7.42
N ARG A 120 9.71 14.96 -6.65
CA ARG A 120 9.71 14.33 -5.32
C ARG A 120 9.66 12.79 -5.33
N LEU A 121 9.13 12.16 -6.38
CA LEU A 121 9.03 10.71 -6.48
C LEU A 121 10.20 10.18 -7.33
N GLY A 122 11.03 9.31 -6.75
CA GLY A 122 12.03 8.59 -7.55
C GLY A 122 11.35 7.81 -8.67
N LYS A 123 11.97 7.73 -9.86
CA LYS A 123 11.42 7.01 -11.04
C LYS A 123 11.03 5.55 -10.76
N GLY A 124 11.66 4.92 -9.75
CA GLY A 124 11.31 3.58 -9.29
C GLY A 124 9.95 3.52 -8.60
N VAL A 125 9.67 4.45 -7.68
CA VAL A 125 8.41 4.56 -6.94
C VAL A 125 7.23 4.82 -7.88
N GLU A 126 7.37 5.76 -8.82
CA GLU A 126 6.31 6.06 -9.80
C GLU A 126 5.93 4.82 -10.63
N ARG A 127 6.93 4.09 -11.15
CA ARG A 127 6.69 2.84 -11.91
C ARG A 127 5.92 1.83 -11.06
N ARG A 128 6.23 1.73 -9.77
CA ARG A 128 5.54 0.81 -8.87
C ARG A 128 4.11 1.24 -8.59
N PHE A 129 3.86 2.53 -8.39
CA PHE A 129 2.49 3.04 -8.23
C PHE A 129 1.63 2.76 -9.46
N VAL A 130 2.17 2.91 -10.68
CA VAL A 130 1.47 2.47 -11.91
C VAL A 130 1.12 0.97 -11.85
N GLN A 131 2.05 0.13 -11.40
CA GLN A 131 1.81 -1.32 -11.26
C GLN A 131 0.75 -1.63 -10.20
N VAL A 132 0.81 -0.98 -9.02
CA VAL A 132 -0.18 -1.14 -7.94
C VAL A 132 -1.57 -0.77 -8.48
N THR A 133 -1.71 0.41 -9.09
CA THR A 133 -2.98 0.89 -9.64
C THR A 133 -3.51 -0.06 -10.72
N GLY A 134 -2.66 -0.52 -11.63
CA GLY A 134 -3.06 -1.44 -12.70
C GLY A 134 -3.53 -2.80 -12.19
N ILE A 135 -3.05 -3.26 -11.03
CA ILE A 135 -3.53 -4.49 -10.40
C ILE A 135 -4.85 -4.24 -9.65
N LEU A 136 -4.94 -3.16 -8.88
CA LEU A 136 -6.12 -2.84 -8.06
C LEU A 136 -7.36 -2.52 -8.91
N LYS A 137 -7.20 -1.80 -10.03
CA LYS A 137 -8.30 -1.50 -10.97
C LYS A 137 -8.88 -2.76 -11.64
N LYS A 138 -8.13 -3.85 -11.75
CA LYS A 138 -8.63 -5.13 -12.29
C LYS A 138 -9.56 -5.86 -11.34
N ILE A 139 -9.67 -5.40 -10.09
CA ILE A 139 -10.47 -6.01 -9.05
C ILE A 139 -11.39 -4.95 -8.44
N PRO A 140 -12.48 -4.56 -9.14
CA PRO A 140 -13.42 -3.57 -8.64
C PRO A 140 -13.97 -3.93 -7.26
N GLY A 141 -14.18 -2.92 -6.43
CA GLY A 141 -14.58 -3.09 -5.02
C GLY A 141 -13.39 -3.32 -4.07
N THR A 142 -12.16 -3.39 -4.57
CA THR A 142 -10.98 -3.46 -3.71
C THR A 142 -10.79 -2.15 -2.93
N ARG A 143 -10.57 -2.26 -1.63
CA ARG A 143 -10.31 -1.13 -0.74
C ARG A 143 -8.93 -1.25 -0.12
N MET A 144 -8.13 -0.20 -0.20
CA MET A 144 -6.84 -0.09 0.50
C MET A 144 -6.97 0.97 1.59
N THR A 145 -6.57 0.64 2.81
CA THR A 145 -6.69 1.52 3.97
C THR A 145 -5.39 1.54 4.75
N VAL A 146 -4.96 2.73 5.14
CA VAL A 146 -3.90 2.98 6.11
C VAL A 146 -4.43 4.06 7.04
N SER A 147 -4.34 3.85 8.36
CA SER A 147 -4.86 4.81 9.33
C SER A 147 -6.36 5.08 9.07
N GLU A 148 -6.74 6.35 8.95
CA GLU A 148 -8.09 6.79 8.59
C GLU A 148 -8.29 6.96 7.08
N LEU A 149 -7.22 6.91 6.28
CA LEU A 149 -7.29 7.14 4.84
C LEU A 149 -7.62 5.84 4.10
N SER A 150 -8.63 5.89 3.24
CA SER A 150 -9.09 4.74 2.46
C SER A 150 -9.26 5.09 0.99
N ILE A 151 -8.71 4.25 0.11
CA ILE A 151 -8.95 4.30 -1.34
C ILE A 151 -9.82 3.12 -1.74
N LEU A 152 -10.97 3.40 -2.34
CA LEU A 152 -11.85 2.41 -2.98
C LEU A 152 -11.63 2.42 -4.49
N PHE A 153 -11.23 1.28 -5.04
CA PHE A 153 -11.08 1.08 -6.48
C PHE A 153 -12.37 0.54 -7.07
N ASN A 154 -12.78 1.08 -8.22
CA ASN A 154 -13.96 0.66 -8.95
C ASN A 154 -13.63 0.59 -10.46
N GLU A 155 -14.59 0.11 -11.26
CA GLU A 155 -14.39 -0.10 -12.71
C GLU A 155 -13.96 1.18 -13.44
N ASN A 156 -14.40 2.34 -12.95
CA ASN A 156 -14.23 3.62 -13.62
C ASN A 156 -13.14 4.50 -12.99
N GLY A 157 -12.45 4.04 -11.95
CA GLY A 157 -11.46 4.86 -11.25
C GLY A 157 -11.23 4.49 -9.79
N PHE A 158 -11.18 5.52 -8.94
CA PHE A 158 -10.98 5.39 -7.50
C PHE A 158 -11.70 6.51 -6.75
N GLY A 159 -12.07 6.26 -5.50
CA GLY A 159 -12.54 7.27 -4.56
C GLY A 159 -11.69 7.25 -3.30
N VAL A 160 -11.39 8.44 -2.74
CA VAL A 160 -10.63 8.61 -1.49
C VAL A 160 -11.60 9.08 -0.41
N SER A 161 -11.53 8.48 0.77
CA SER A 161 -12.34 8.81 1.96
C SER A 161 -11.50 8.74 3.22
#